data_AF-H9C6K4-F1
#
_entry.id   AF-H9C6K4-F1
#
_cell.length_a   1.000
_cell.length_b   1.000
_cell.length_c   1.000
_cell.angle_alpha   90.00
_cell.angle_beta   90.00
_cell.angle_gamma   90.00
#
_symmetry.space_group_name_H-M   'P 1'
#
loop_
_entity.id
_entity.type
_entity.pdbx_description
1 polymer ?
#
loop_
_entity_poly.entity_id
_entity_poly.type
_entity_poly.pdbx_seq_one_letter_code
_entity_poly.pdbx_strand_id
1 'polypeptide(L)'
;MARDRYIQIRLTSDEMAEIKKRAGGITTSSFLRQLALEQPVPQPSPKPTKIVYSADPELVREVNRIGININQIAKHANEGQEVSNAVLIALLNLQASLDKALASSMPDDR
;
A
#
# COMPACT_ATOMS: atom_id res chain seq x y z
N MET A 1 8.97 -8.10 -22.17
CA MET A 1 7.91 -8.73 -22.95
C MET A 1 6.72 -9.03 -22.04
N ALA A 2 5.52 -8.57 -22.39
CA ALA A 2 4.29 -8.85 -21.62
C ALA A 2 3.86 -10.32 -21.83
N ARG A 3 3.26 -10.95 -20.81
CA ARG A 3 2.73 -12.31 -20.88
C ARG A 3 1.24 -12.25 -21.26
N ASP A 4 0.92 -12.56 -22.49
CA ASP A 4 -0.39 -12.41 -23.13
C ASP A 4 -1.11 -13.75 -23.42
N ARG A 5 -0.38 -14.87 -23.39
CA ARG A 5 -0.92 -16.23 -23.63
C ARG A 5 -1.29 -16.95 -22.34
N TYR A 6 -2.41 -17.68 -22.36
CA TYR A 6 -2.92 -18.48 -21.23
C TYR A 6 -3.13 -19.94 -21.64
N ILE A 7 -3.10 -20.83 -20.64
CA ILE A 7 -3.34 -22.28 -20.79
C ILE A 7 -4.57 -22.61 -19.96
N GLN A 8 -5.56 -23.26 -20.56
CA GLN A 8 -6.71 -23.82 -19.85
C GLN A 8 -6.50 -25.34 -19.68
N ILE A 9 -6.62 -25.82 -18.45
CA ILE A 9 -6.45 -27.22 -18.10
C ILE A 9 -7.73 -27.68 -17.42
N ARG A 10 -8.28 -28.82 -17.88
CA ARG A 10 -9.41 -29.47 -17.21
C ARG A 10 -8.85 -30.34 -16.09
N LEU A 11 -9.38 -30.16 -14.89
CA LEU A 11 -8.98 -30.88 -13.69
C LEU A 11 -10.24 -31.38 -12.99
N THR A 12 -10.12 -32.54 -12.34
CA THR A 12 -11.10 -32.99 -11.36
C THR A 12 -10.92 -32.25 -10.03
N SER A 13 -11.91 -32.34 -9.13
CA SER A 13 -11.85 -31.71 -7.80
C SER A 13 -10.63 -32.13 -6.99
N ASP A 14 -10.27 -33.41 -7.10
CA ASP A 14 -9.22 -34.04 -6.29
C ASP A 14 -7.84 -33.62 -6.80
N GLU A 15 -7.66 -33.57 -8.12
CA GLU A 15 -6.43 -33.07 -8.75
C GLU A 15 -6.19 -31.59 -8.43
N MET A 16 -7.25 -30.77 -8.40
CA MET A 16 -7.14 -29.36 -8.03
C MET A 16 -6.71 -29.20 -6.56
N ALA A 17 -7.26 -30.01 -5.65
CA ALA A 17 -6.89 -29.98 -4.23
C ALA A 17 -5.43 -30.39 -4.03
N GLU A 18 -4.98 -31.44 -4.71
CA GLU A 18 -3.60 -31.92 -4.64
C GLU A 18 -2.60 -30.89 -5.21
N ILE A 19 -2.94 -30.24 -6.32
CA ILE A 19 -2.13 -29.16 -6.89
C ILE A 19 -2.03 -27.98 -5.91
N LYS A 20 -3.14 -27.60 -5.27
CA LYS A 20 -3.14 -26.50 -4.28
C LYS A 20 -2.28 -26.84 -3.06
N LYS A 21 -2.33 -28.09 -2.60
CA LYS A 21 -1.49 -28.60 -1.51
C LYS A 21 -0.01 -28.56 -1.86
N ARG A 22 0.35 -28.97 -3.08
CA ARG A 22 1.75 -28.94 -3.57
C ARG A 22 2.26 -27.53 -3.88
N ALA A 23 1.39 -26.63 -4.31
CA ALA A 23 1.73 -25.23 -4.55
C ALA A 23 2.06 -24.46 -3.26
N GLY A 24 1.51 -24.90 -2.12
CA GLY A 24 1.81 -24.33 -0.81
C GLY A 24 1.52 -22.82 -0.75
N GLY A 25 2.56 -22.02 -0.49
CA GLY A 25 2.48 -20.55 -0.39
C GLY A 25 2.66 -19.79 -1.71
N ILE A 26 2.83 -20.49 -2.84
CA ILE A 26 3.00 -19.89 -4.16
C ILE A 26 1.67 -20.01 -4.92
N THR A 27 1.32 -19.03 -5.75
CA THR A 27 0.15 -19.12 -6.63
C THR A 27 0.23 -20.37 -7.53
N THR A 28 -0.88 -21.09 -7.67
CA THR A 28 -1.00 -22.30 -8.50
C THR A 28 -0.44 -22.10 -9.91
N SER A 29 -0.67 -20.94 -10.53
CA SER A 29 -0.16 -20.60 -11.87
C SER A 29 1.38 -20.50 -11.92
N SER A 30 2.01 -20.06 -10.84
CA SER A 30 3.48 -20.00 -10.74
C SER A 30 4.05 -21.39 -10.47
N PHE A 31 3.42 -22.17 -9.61
CA PHE A 31 3.81 -23.56 -9.34
C PHE A 31 3.72 -24.43 -10.61
N LEU A 32 2.60 -24.36 -11.34
CA LEU A 32 2.42 -25.10 -12.60
C LEU A 32 3.36 -24.61 -13.69
N ARG A 33 3.64 -23.30 -13.77
CA ARG A 33 4.60 -22.75 -14.73
C ARG A 33 6.02 -23.21 -14.42
N GLN A 34 6.41 -23.21 -13.15
CA GLN A 34 7.70 -23.70 -12.70
C GLN A 34 7.85 -25.20 -12.99
N LEU A 35 6.82 -25.99 -12.69
CA LEU A 35 6.80 -27.42 -12.99
C LEU A 35 6.85 -27.72 -14.51
N ALA A 36 6.15 -26.92 -15.32
CA ALA A 36 6.07 -27.12 -16.77
C ALA A 36 7.25 -26.55 -17.57
N LEU A 37 7.97 -25.56 -17.04
CA LEU A 37 9.08 -24.88 -17.74
C LEU A 37 10.47 -25.15 -17.14
N GLU A 38 10.58 -25.60 -15.88
CA GLU A 38 11.84 -25.62 -15.11
C GLU A 38 12.02 -26.88 -14.23
N GLN A 39 12.42 -28.02 -14.79
CA GLN A 39 13.43 -28.82 -14.06
C GLN A 39 14.80 -28.19 -14.37
N PRO A 40 15.69 -27.87 -13.40
CA PRO A 40 15.73 -28.21 -11.98
C PRO A 40 15.45 -27.03 -11.04
N VAL A 41 15.06 -27.36 -9.81
CA VAL A 41 14.78 -26.46 -8.68
C VAL A 41 15.95 -25.51 -8.38
N PRO A 42 15.80 -24.19 -8.54
CA PRO A 42 16.55 -23.23 -7.74
C PRO A 42 15.65 -22.81 -6.57
N GLN A 43 16.10 -23.03 -5.34
CA GLN A 43 15.49 -22.31 -4.22
C GLN A 43 15.57 -20.82 -4.53
N PRO A 44 14.48 -20.04 -4.35
CA PRO A 44 14.52 -18.63 -4.66
C PRO A 44 15.58 -17.98 -3.79
N SER A 45 16.66 -17.51 -4.43
CA SER A 45 17.65 -16.63 -3.80
C SER A 45 16.92 -15.49 -3.12
N PRO A 46 17.20 -15.18 -1.84
CA PRO A 46 16.53 -14.13 -1.11
C PRO A 46 16.62 -12.86 -1.93
N LYS A 47 15.46 -12.25 -2.25
CA LYS A 47 15.40 -10.93 -2.89
C LYS A 47 16.35 -10.02 -2.09
N PRO A 48 17.19 -9.19 -2.74
CA PRO A 48 17.99 -8.24 -2.00
C PRO A 48 17.00 -7.45 -1.14
N THR A 49 17.16 -7.59 0.18
CA THR A 49 16.42 -6.82 1.16
C THR A 49 16.64 -5.38 0.73
N LYS A 50 15.60 -4.75 0.15
CA LYS A 50 15.62 -3.31 -0.01
C LYS A 50 16.06 -2.81 1.35
N ILE A 51 17.15 -2.05 1.40
CA ILE A 51 17.51 -1.31 2.59
C ILE A 51 16.35 -0.34 2.78
N VAL A 52 15.33 -0.82 3.48
CA VAL A 52 14.26 0.01 3.99
C VAL A 52 15.01 0.77 5.06
N TYR A 53 15.38 2.01 4.75
CA TYR A 53 15.64 2.97 5.81
C TYR A 53 14.47 2.81 6.76
N SER A 54 14.76 2.34 7.97
CA SER A 54 13.80 2.16 9.04
C SER A 54 13.35 3.55 9.47
N ALA A 55 12.61 4.22 8.58
CA ALA A 55 11.78 5.34 8.96
C ALA A 55 10.74 4.76 9.88
N ASP A 56 10.53 5.46 11.00
CA ASP A 56 9.54 5.07 11.98
C ASP A 56 8.20 4.82 11.26
N PRO A 57 7.59 3.62 11.39
CA PRO A 57 6.32 3.31 10.78
C PRO A 57 5.22 4.33 11.12
N GLU A 58 5.32 4.99 12.28
CA GLU A 58 4.42 6.08 12.65
C GLU A 58 4.62 7.31 11.78
N LEU A 59 5.87 7.71 11.53
CA LEU A 59 6.19 8.84 10.66
C LEU A 59 5.70 8.62 9.23
N VAL A 60 5.87 7.41 8.70
CA VAL A 60 5.37 7.04 7.37
C VAL A 60 3.83 7.12 7.30
N ARG A 61 3.14 6.74 8.38
CA ARG A 61 1.67 6.86 8.47
C ARG A 61 1.22 8.30 8.50
N GLU A 62 1.91 9.16 9.26
CA GLU A 62 1.56 10.58 9.32
C GLU A 62 1.83 11.29 7.99
N VAL A 63 2.95 10.99 7.31
CA VAL A 63 3.21 11.50 5.96
C VAL A 63 2.13 11.05 4.97
N ASN A 64 1.66 9.81 5.07
CA ASN A 64 0.57 9.31 4.24
C ASN A 64 -0.76 10.07 4.51
N ARG A 65 -1.08 10.34 5.78
CA ARG A 65 -2.26 11.16 6.15
C ARG A 65 -2.18 12.58 5.57
N ILE A 66 -1.01 13.21 5.66
CA ILE A 66 -0.77 14.53 5.07
C ILE A 66 -0.98 14.49 3.55
N GLY A 67 -0.44 13.47 2.87
CA GLY A 67 -0.62 13.30 1.43
C GLY A 67 -2.09 13.13 1.02
N ILE A 68 -2.87 12.37 1.80
CA ILE A 68 -4.32 12.20 1.57
C ILE A 68 -5.04 13.55 1.70
N ASN A 69 -4.75 14.34 2.73
CA ASN A 69 -5.38 15.64 2.95
C ASN A 69 -5.06 16.63 1.82
N ILE A 70 -3.80 16.67 1.36
CA ILE A 70 -3.40 17.50 0.22
C ILE A 70 -4.17 17.09 -1.04
N ASN A 71 -4.33 15.79 -1.28
CA ASN A 71 -5.06 15.31 -2.45
C ASN A 71 -6.56 15.66 -2.38
N GLN A 72 -7.15 15.68 -1.18
CA GLN A 72 -8.52 16.12 -0.98
C GLN A 72 -8.68 17.62 -1.22
N ILE A 73 -7.75 18.45 -0.71
CA ILE A 73 -7.74 19.90 -0.95
C ILE A 73 -7.57 20.19 -2.45
N ALA A 74 -6.64 19.50 -3.12
CA ALA A 74 -6.41 19.64 -4.55
C ALA A 74 -7.65 19.22 -5.36
N LYS A 75 -8.30 18.12 -4.98
CA LYS A 75 -9.55 17.69 -5.61
C LYS A 75 -10.66 18.73 -5.44
N HIS A 76 -10.87 19.24 -4.23
CA HIS A 76 -11.85 20.30 -3.96
C HIS A 76 -11.53 21.60 -4.70
N ALA A 77 -10.25 21.99 -4.79
CA ALA A 77 -9.82 23.17 -5.54
C ALA A 77 -10.02 22.99 -7.06
N ASN A 78 -9.76 21.79 -7.59
CA ASN A 78 -9.92 21.47 -9.01
C ASN A 78 -11.39 21.30 -9.43
N GLU A 79 -12.27 20.94 -8.50
CA GLU A 79 -13.71 20.78 -8.77
C GLU A 79 -14.46 22.12 -8.86
N GLY A 80 -13.79 23.26 -8.69
CA GLY A 80 -14.37 24.59 -8.91
C GLY A 80 -15.53 24.93 -7.96
N GLN A 81 -15.76 24.13 -6.93
CA GLN A 81 -16.66 24.49 -5.84
C GLN A 81 -16.02 25.65 -5.11
N GLU A 82 -16.63 26.83 -5.18
CA GLU A 82 -16.33 27.91 -4.26
C GLU A 82 -16.35 27.33 -2.86
N VAL A 83 -15.16 27.21 -2.26
CA VAL A 83 -15.00 26.71 -0.90
C VAL A 83 -15.76 27.71 -0.05
N SER A 84 -16.97 27.33 0.36
CA SER A 84 -17.83 28.19 1.17
C SER A 84 -17.01 28.78 2.29
N ASN A 85 -17.13 30.09 2.53
CA ASN A 85 -16.40 30.77 3.61
C ASN A 85 -16.53 30.04 4.96
N ALA A 86 -17.61 29.28 5.16
CA ALA A 86 -17.80 28.41 6.32
C ALA A 86 -16.70 27.32 6.46
N VAL A 87 -16.26 26.70 5.36
CA VAL A 87 -15.20 25.68 5.34
C VAL A 87 -13.84 26.32 5.60
N LEU A 88 -13.58 27.49 5.02
CA LEU A 88 -12.37 28.28 5.29
C LEU A 88 -12.29 28.68 6.77
N ILE A 89 -13.38 29.18 7.35
CA ILE A 89 -13.47 29.53 8.77
C ILE A 89 -13.27 28.29 9.66
N ALA A 90 -13.86 27.14 9.28
CA ALA A 90 -13.68 25.89 10.01
C ALA A 90 -12.22 25.42 10.01
N LEU A 91 -11.52 25.51 8.87
CA LEU A 91 -10.09 25.19 8.77
C LEU A 91 -9.23 26.13 9.60
N LEU A 92 -9.53 27.43 9.60
CA LEU A 92 -8.82 28.45 10.37
C LEU A 92 -8.96 28.21 11.88
N ASN A 93 -10.16 27.85 12.33
CA ASN A 93 -10.41 27.48 13.73
C ASN A 93 -9.68 26.18 14.12
N LEU A 94 -9.63 25.21 13.20
CA LEU A 94 -8.94 23.94 13.42
C LEU A 94 -7.43 24.15 13.54
N GLN A 95 -6.86 25.01 12.69
CA GLN A 95 -5.45 25.42 12.78
C GLN A 95 -5.14 26.15 14.10
N ALA A 96 -5.95 27.12 14.50
CA ALA A 96 -5.78 27.81 15.78
C ALA A 96 -5.88 26.86 16.99
N SER A 97 -6.74 25.85 16.92
CA SER A 97 -6.87 24.83 17.97
C SER A 97 -5.63 23.92 18.03
N LEU A 98 -5.08 23.52 16.88
CA LEU A 98 -3.85 22.74 16.81
C LEU A 98 -2.64 23.53 17.30
N ASP A 99 -2.52 24.81 16.94
CA ASP A 99 -1.45 25.69 17.43
C ASP A 99 -1.50 25.85 18.95
N LYS A 100 -2.71 25.99 19.52
CA LYS A 100 -2.91 26.04 20.96
C LYS A 100 -2.57 24.72 21.64
N ALA A 101 -2.93 23.58 21.04
CA ALA A 101 -2.59 22.26 21.54
C ALA A 101 -1.08 22.01 21.50
N LEU A 102 -0.41 22.41 20.40
CA LEU A 102 1.04 22.34 20.25
C LEU A 102 1.75 23.22 21.30
N ALA A 103 1.30 24.45 21.48
CA ALA A 103 1.82 25.35 22.51
C ALA A 103 1.62 24.81 23.95
N SER A 104 0.54 24.06 24.20
CA SER A 104 0.32 23.39 25.48
C SER A 104 1.13 22.09 25.65
N SER A 105 1.63 21.51 24.56
CA SER A 105 2.36 20.24 24.54
C SER A 105 3.89 20.39 24.52
N MET A 106 4.41 21.60 24.31
CA MET A 106 5.83 21.90 24.55
C MET A 106 6.01 22.28 26.02
N PRO A 107 6.73 21.48 26.84
CA PRO A 107 7.24 21.94 28.12
C PRO A 107 8.23 23.07 27.87
N ASP A 108 8.23 24.04 28.78
CA ASP A 108 9.24 25.10 28.94
C ASP A 108 10.61 24.44 29.21
N ASP A 109 11.28 23.95 28.17
CA ASP A 109 12.69 23.53 28.26
C ASP A 109 13.54 24.81 28.28
N ARG A 110 13.74 25.31 29.50
CA ARG A 110 14.76 26.29 29.88
C ARG A 110 16.17 25.77 29.67
#